data_AF-A0A1G9L7U1-F1
#
_entry.id   AF-A0A1G9L7U1-F1
#
_cell.length_a   1.000
_cell.length_b   1.000
_cell.length_c   1.000
_cell.angle_alpha   90.00
_cell.angle_beta   90.00
_cell.angle_gamma   90.00
#
_symmetry.space_group_name_H-M   'P 1'
#
loop_
_entity.id
_entity.type
_entity.pdbx_description
1 polymer ?
#
loop_
_entity_poly.entity_id
_entity_poly.type
_entity_poly.pdbx_seq_one_letter_code
_entity_poly.pdbx_strand_id
1 'polypeptide(L)'
;MSDRDFDTRPTGFPAAILFHQIRSRETQCDFTVTYHGSITLLTANTPEAEEWADAHLPADRTRWGGGSVVEPRYLEIITLAIQHAGLTLEIFQ
;
A
#
# COMPACT_ATOMS: atom_id res chain seq x y z
N MET A 1 -30.48 -24.92 40.63
CA MET A 1 -30.13 -26.10 39.81
C MET A 1 -30.84 -25.97 38.48
N SER A 2 -30.04 -25.86 37.39
CA SER A 2 -30.35 -25.91 35.95
C SER A 2 -31.46 -25.01 35.38
N ASP A 3 -31.40 -24.47 34.16
CA ASP A 3 -30.38 -24.41 33.13
C ASP A 3 -30.82 -23.23 32.26
N ARG A 4 -29.95 -22.25 32.05
CA ARG A 4 -30.08 -21.31 30.93
C ARG A 4 -28.68 -21.07 30.40
N ASP A 5 -28.24 -22.01 29.58
CA ASP A 5 -27.12 -21.85 28.65
C ASP A 5 -27.44 -20.67 27.72
N PHE A 6 -26.98 -19.49 28.12
CA PHE A 6 -26.88 -18.36 27.21
C PHE A 6 -25.67 -18.64 26.33
N ASP A 7 -25.93 -19.06 25.10
CA ASP A 7 -24.99 -19.25 24.01
C ASP A 7 -24.11 -18.00 23.85
N THR A 8 -22.97 -17.95 24.55
CA THR A 8 -21.94 -16.93 24.35
C THR A 8 -21.15 -17.28 23.11
N ARG A 9 -21.74 -17.07 21.93
CA ARG A 9 -20.95 -16.89 20.72
C ARG A 9 -20.31 -15.51 20.81
N PRO A 10 -18.97 -15.37 20.74
CA PRO A 10 -18.39 -14.07 20.44
C PRO A 10 -18.80 -13.69 19.01
N THR A 11 -19.88 -12.92 18.89
CA THR A 11 -20.21 -12.13 17.72
C THR A 11 -19.18 -11.02 17.61
N GLY A 12 -18.26 -11.16 16.65
CA GLY A 12 -17.44 -10.03 16.21
C GLY A 12 -15.95 -10.31 16.19
N PHE A 13 -15.50 -11.05 15.19
CA PHE A 13 -14.23 -10.71 14.54
C PHE A 13 -14.51 -10.58 13.05
N PRO A 14 -14.54 -9.36 12.48
CA PRO A 14 -14.56 -9.24 11.04
C PRO A 14 -13.22 -9.80 10.53
N ALA A 15 -13.30 -10.88 9.75
CA ALA A 15 -12.19 -11.45 8.98
C ALA A 15 -11.47 -10.42 8.09
N ALA A 16 -12.03 -9.21 7.95
CA ALA A 16 -11.44 -8.06 7.27
C ALA A 16 -10.21 -7.45 7.99
N ILE A 17 -9.98 -7.72 9.27
CA ILE A 17 -8.80 -7.21 9.99
C ILE A 17 -7.59 -8.18 9.88
N LEU A 18 -7.83 -9.46 9.56
CA LEU A 18 -6.79 -10.50 9.61
C LEU A 18 -5.95 -10.63 8.32
N PHE A 19 -6.20 -9.82 7.30
CA PHE A 19 -5.37 -9.80 6.08
C PHE A 19 -4.26 -8.75 6.10
N HIS A 20 -4.21 -7.88 7.12
CA HIS A 20 -3.23 -6.79 7.16
C HIS A 20 -1.86 -7.18 7.75
N GLN A 21 -1.69 -8.43 8.21
CA GLN A 21 -0.52 -8.83 9.00
C GLN A 21 0.21 -10.07 8.49
N ILE A 22 0.14 -10.35 7.18
CA ILE A 22 1.05 -11.31 6.54
C ILE A 22 1.59 -10.70 5.23
N ARG A 23 2.40 -9.65 5.34
CA ARG A 23 3.36 -9.27 4.30
C ARG A 23 4.72 -9.19 4.98
N SER A 24 5.55 -10.14 4.58
CA SER A 24 6.90 -10.47 5.02
C SER A 24 7.74 -9.28 5.50
N ARG A 25 8.34 -9.43 6.68
CA ARG A 25 9.52 -8.65 7.09
C ARG A 25 10.72 -9.07 6.24
N GLU A 26 10.92 -8.58 5.02
CA GLU A 26 12.25 -8.59 4.38
C GLU A 26 12.41 -7.34 3.51
N THR A 27 13.18 -6.37 4.02
CA THR A 27 13.65 -5.15 3.33
C THR A 27 12.54 -4.17 2.88
N GLN A 28 12.10 -3.29 3.79
CA GLN A 28 11.14 -2.24 3.46
C GLN A 28 11.76 -1.21 2.51
N CYS A 29 11.47 -1.31 1.21
CA CYS A 29 11.82 -0.29 0.21
C CYS A 29 11.02 1.00 0.44
N ASP A 30 11.56 2.13 0.00
CA ASP A 30 10.92 3.45 0.12
C ASP A 30 9.60 3.51 -0.66
N PHE A 31 9.58 2.89 -1.85
CA PHE A 31 8.38 2.74 -2.66
C PHE A 31 8.06 1.27 -2.97
N THR A 32 6.77 1.03 -3.11
CA THR A 32 6.22 -0.21 -3.66
C THR A 32 5.35 0.10 -4.86
N VAL A 33 5.61 -0.55 -5.98
CA VAL A 33 4.83 -0.45 -7.21
C VAL A 33 4.03 -1.75 -7.38
N THR A 34 2.69 -1.65 -7.42
CA THR A 34 1.80 -2.81 -7.62
C THR A 34 0.96 -2.63 -8.88
N TYR A 35 1.05 -3.58 -9.80
CA TYR A 35 0.24 -3.57 -11.03
C TYR A 35 -1.11 -4.26 -10.82
N HIS A 36 -2.21 -3.62 -11.24
CA HIS A 36 -3.57 -4.16 -11.14
C HIS A 36 -4.25 -4.31 -12.51
N GLY A 37 -3.48 -4.50 -13.59
CA GLY A 37 -3.99 -4.77 -14.93
C GLY A 37 -4.32 -3.52 -15.77
N SER A 38 -4.97 -2.51 -15.18
CA SER A 38 -5.29 -1.24 -15.86
C SER A 38 -4.81 0.00 -15.12
N ILE A 39 -4.47 -0.16 -13.84
CA ILE A 39 -3.93 0.88 -12.98
C ILE A 39 -2.69 0.34 -12.28
N THR A 40 -1.78 1.24 -11.94
CA THR A 40 -0.64 0.91 -11.10
C THR A 40 -0.75 1.71 -9.82
N LEU A 41 -0.48 1.06 -8.69
CA LEU A 41 -0.42 1.70 -7.40
C LEU A 41 1.04 1.93 -7.01
N LEU A 42 1.39 3.20 -6.74
CA LEU A 42 2.66 3.61 -6.18
C LEU A 42 2.45 3.94 -4.70
N THR A 43 2.93 3.09 -3.80
CA THR A 43 2.80 3.27 -2.35
C THR A 43 4.13 3.76 -1.79
N ALA A 44 4.11 4.89 -1.08
CA ALA A 44 5.23 5.37 -0.29
C ALA A 44 5.21 4.68 1.08
N ASN A 45 6.31 4.03 1.45
CA ASN A 45 6.43 3.25 2.68
C ASN A 45 7.26 3.96 3.75
N THR A 46 7.93 5.06 3.40
CA THR A 46 8.79 5.84 4.29
C THR A 46 8.38 7.33 4.27
N PRO A 47 8.68 8.11 5.32
CA PRO A 47 8.39 9.54 5.33
C PRO A 47 9.07 10.30 4.19
N GLU A 48 10.31 9.90 3.85
CA GLU A 48 11.08 10.50 2.75
C GLU A 48 10.41 10.23 1.39
N ALA A 49 9.86 9.03 1.20
CA ALA A 49 9.07 8.69 0.02
C ALA A 49 7.77 9.52 -0.06
N GLU A 50 7.07 9.74 1.05
CA GLU A 50 5.85 10.56 1.04
C GLU A 50 6.17 12.02 0.72
N GLU A 51 7.25 12.57 1.29
CA GLU A 51 7.73 13.93 0.98
C GLU A 51 8.11 14.05 -0.50
N TRP A 52 8.83 13.06 -1.03
CA TRP A 52 9.14 13.01 -2.46
C TRP A 52 7.87 12.96 -3.31
N ALA A 53 6.90 12.13 -2.94
CA ALA A 53 5.65 11.97 -3.65
C ALA A 53 4.82 13.26 -3.64
N ASP A 54 4.77 13.97 -2.53
CA ASP A 54 4.06 15.25 -2.43
C ASP A 54 4.75 16.38 -3.20
N ALA A 55 6.08 16.34 -3.33
CA ALA A 55 6.84 17.32 -4.10
C ALA A 55 6.79 17.08 -5.62
N HIS A 56 6.70 15.82 -6.07
CA HIS A 56 6.86 15.47 -7.49
C HIS A 56 5.59 14.96 -8.18
N LEU A 57 4.63 14.42 -7.44
CA LEU A 57 3.36 13.97 -8.01
C LEU A 57 2.32 15.09 -7.95
N PRO A 58 1.32 15.08 -8.84
CA PRO A 58 0.23 16.05 -8.80
C PRO A 58 -0.50 16.04 -7.45
N ALA A 59 -0.86 17.23 -6.96
CA ALA A 59 -1.59 17.38 -5.70
C ALA A 59 -3.01 16.78 -5.77
N ASP A 60 -3.60 16.74 -6.96
CA ASP A 60 -4.93 16.19 -7.27
C ASP A 60 -4.87 14.72 -7.71
N ARG A 61 -3.74 14.03 -7.50
CA ARG A 61 -3.60 12.61 -7.82
C ARG A 61 -4.66 11.77 -7.11
N THR A 62 -5.16 10.75 -7.81
CA THR A 62 -6.08 9.79 -7.20
C THR A 62 -5.31 8.94 -6.19
N ARG A 63 -5.81 8.85 -4.96
CA ARG A 63 -5.28 7.96 -3.91
C ARG A 63 -6.18 6.74 -3.74
N TRP A 64 -5.58 5.56 -3.59
CA TRP A 64 -6.31 4.32 -3.34
C TRP A 64 -5.48 3.38 -2.47
N GLY A 65 -6.09 2.77 -1.44
CA GLY A 65 -5.38 1.79 -0.59
C GLY A 65 -4.10 2.29 0.08
N GLY A 66 -3.96 3.61 0.31
CA GLY A 66 -2.75 4.21 0.87
C GLY A 66 -1.66 4.56 -0.15
N GLY A 67 -1.84 4.24 -1.44
CA GLY A 67 -0.93 4.62 -2.52
C GLY A 67 -1.53 5.64 -3.49
N SER A 68 -0.68 6.13 -4.39
CA SER A 68 -1.06 7.00 -5.50
C SER A 68 -1.33 6.14 -6.74
N VAL A 69 -2.46 6.38 -7.39
CA VAL A 69 -2.80 5.73 -8.65
C VAL A 69 -2.02 6.41 -9.78
N VAL A 70 -1.26 5.61 -10.51
CA VAL A 70 -0.39 6.05 -11.59
C VAL A 70 -0.74 5.29 -12.86
N GLU A 71 -0.87 6.00 -13.97
CA GLU A 71 -1.05 5.37 -15.28
C GLU A 71 0.26 4.66 -15.70
N PRO A 72 0.19 3.43 -16.23
CA PRO A 72 1.38 2.64 -16.54
C PRO A 72 2.41 3.35 -17.43
N ARG A 73 1.97 4.23 -18.34
CA ARG A 73 2.85 5.01 -19.22
C ARG A 73 3.79 5.98 -18.49
N TYR A 74 3.46 6.36 -17.26
CA TYR A 74 4.30 7.25 -16.44
C TYR A 74 5.22 6.48 -15.49
N LEU A 75 5.10 5.15 -15.40
CA LEU A 75 5.92 4.39 -14.46
C LEU A 75 7.41 4.51 -14.74
N GLU A 76 7.82 4.40 -16.00
CA GLU A 76 9.24 4.46 -16.36
C GLU A 76 9.89 5.76 -15.88
N ILE A 77 9.26 6.90 -16.16
CA ILE A 77 9.78 8.20 -15.77
C ILE A 77 9.75 8.42 -14.24
N ILE A 78 8.71 7.91 -13.56
CA ILE A 78 8.61 8.00 -12.10
C ILE A 78 9.65 7.12 -11.42
N THR A 79 9.83 5.88 -11.87
CA THR A 79 10.85 4.94 -11.38
C THR A 79 12.25 5.53 -11.53
N LEU A 80 12.55 6.13 -12.68
CA LEU A 80 13.84 6.79 -12.91
C LEU A 80 14.04 8.00 -11.98
N ALA A 81 13.01 8.81 -11.76
CA ALA A 81 13.08 9.96 -10.87
C ALA A 81 13.26 9.56 -9.39
N ILE A 82 12.61 8.49 -8.93
CA ILE A 82 12.79 7.90 -7.59
C ILE A 82 14.23 7.43 -7.40
N GLN A 83 14.79 6.70 -8.38
CA GLN A 83 16.17 6.24 -8.34
C GLN A 83 17.17 7.41 -8.33
N HIS A 84 16.93 8.46 -9.11
CA HIS A 84 17.75 9.67 -9.10
C HIS A 84 17.70 10.43 -7.77
N ALA A 85 16.61 10.31 -7.01
CA ALA A 85 16.51 10.84 -5.65
C ALA A 85 17.25 9.98 -4.62
N GLY A 86 17.82 8.83 -5.02
CA GLY A 86 18.49 7.90 -4.11
C GLY A 86 17.54 6.98 -3.34
N LEU A 87 16.26 6.99 -3.70
CA LEU A 87 15.22 6.19 -3.05
C LEU A 87 15.11 4.81 -3.68
N THR A 88 14.73 3.84 -2.86
CA THR A 88 14.58 2.44 -3.28
C THR A 88 13.13 2.14 -3.69
N LEU A 89 12.96 1.23 -4.65
CA LEU A 89 11.63 0.78 -5.06
C LEU A 89 11.62 -0.72 -5.34
N GLU A 90 10.47 -1.32 -5.05
CA GLU A 90 10.19 -2.72 -5.36
C GLU A 90 8.95 -2.81 -6.25
N ILE A 91 9.00 -3.66 -7.28
CA ILE A 91 7.92 -3.84 -8.26
C ILE A 91 7.28 -5.21 -8.05
N PHE A 92 5.98 -5.22 -7.82
CA PHE A 92 5.14 -6.42 -7.76
C PHE A 92 4.24 -6.47 -9.01
N GLN A 93 4.31 -7.60 -9.71
CA GLN A 93 3.49 -7.89 -10.89
C GLN A 93 2.22 -8.66 -10.53
#